data_AF-A0A3M1FLY4-F1
#
_entry.id   AF-A0A3M1FLY4-F1
#
_cell.length_a   1.000
_cell.length_b   1.000
_cell.length_c   1.000
_cell.angle_alpha   90.00
_cell.angle_beta   90.00
_cell.angle_gamma   90.00
#
_symmetry.space_group_name_H-M   'P 1'
#
loop_
_entity.id
_entity.type
_entity.pdbx_description
1 polymer ?
#
loop_
_entity_poly.entity_id
_entity_poly.type
_entity_poly.pdbx_seq_one_letter_code
_entity_poly.pdbx_strand_id
1 'polypeptide(L)'
;LRQEDSARAVAALQQARTVAVFSHALPPLERGQIFARVAAGLAEAGEEVAALDAALQAQHVAAQAAGLLPAQRAQILEAIAPLVQRLGEPEEARRLEEILRSPGQVPPRSALLSQLHVLDASWSPPPTVQEAQASRQAAAQKLIDRILLSQGQDMEAERAALAQALLAEDQARQEAYAALANQDVQPAQRRAALLDHRNWLLRKLRLASGGFGLHLAPSWEAAPDAIRAELQQVADALSQASLAQVEAISAAPEHDPVAVVMLRLEVLRWLALQAELGFHPNAPLGDWAAQIEAVQAALEAASAPPDLPVFYDPGAQPPGFRIARRYE
;
A
#
# COMPACT_ATOMS: atom_id res chain seq x y z
N LEU A 1 17.16 13.40 -18.28
CA LEU A 1 15.75 13.50 -17.85
C LEU A 1 15.50 14.95 -17.47
N ARG A 2 14.35 15.56 -17.80
CA ARG A 2 14.03 16.88 -17.24
C ARG A 2 13.94 16.70 -15.71
N GLN A 3 14.26 17.73 -14.92
CA GLN A 3 14.23 17.62 -13.45
C GLN A 3 12.89 17.07 -12.92
N GLU A 4 11.78 17.43 -13.56
CA GLU A 4 10.44 16.91 -13.24
C GLU A 4 10.27 15.41 -13.49
N ASP A 5 10.90 14.85 -14.52
CA ASP A 5 10.84 13.41 -14.82
C ASP A 5 11.64 12.62 -13.76
N SER A 6 12.73 13.20 -13.26
CA SER A 6 13.55 12.62 -12.19
C SER A 6 12.79 12.57 -10.86
N ALA A 7 12.13 13.67 -10.46
CA ALA A 7 11.33 13.70 -9.24
C ALA A 7 10.16 12.69 -9.27
N ARG A 8 9.50 12.54 -10.43
CA ARG A 8 8.44 11.53 -10.62
C ARG A 8 8.99 10.11 -10.55
N ALA A 9 10.16 9.85 -11.13
CA ALA A 9 10.81 8.55 -11.05
C ALA A 9 11.16 8.19 -9.60
N VAL A 10 11.75 9.13 -8.83
CA VAL A 10 12.05 8.95 -7.41
C VAL A 10 10.77 8.63 -6.63
N ALA A 11 9.70 9.39 -6.83
CA ALA A 11 8.42 9.13 -6.16
C ALA A 11 7.86 7.73 -6.47
N ALA A 12 7.94 7.28 -7.73
CA ALA A 12 7.51 5.94 -8.12
C ALA A 12 8.38 4.84 -7.49
N LEU A 13 9.70 5.05 -7.41
CA LEU A 13 10.64 4.13 -6.75
C LEU A 13 10.35 4.03 -5.24
N GLN A 14 10.03 5.15 -4.58
CA GLN A 14 9.63 5.16 -3.17
C GLN A 14 8.31 4.42 -2.94
N GLN A 15 7.32 4.57 -3.83
CA GLN A 15 6.09 3.78 -3.75
C GLN A 15 6.36 2.27 -3.93
N ALA A 16 7.21 1.90 -4.89
CA ALA A 16 7.61 0.50 -5.08
C ALA A 16 8.33 -0.07 -3.85
N ARG A 17 9.19 0.72 -3.20
CA ARG A 17 9.84 0.41 -1.93
C ARG A 17 8.82 0.12 -0.83
N THR A 18 7.84 1.02 -0.64
CA THR A 18 6.76 0.86 0.35
C THR A 18 5.96 -0.41 0.10
N VAL A 19 5.58 -0.69 -1.15
CA VAL A 19 4.89 -1.93 -1.51
C VAL A 19 5.75 -3.16 -1.18
N ALA A 20 7.07 -3.10 -1.44
CA ALA A 20 8.00 -4.17 -1.10
C ALA A 20 8.21 -4.35 0.41
N VAL A 21 7.97 -3.34 1.25
CA VAL A 21 7.98 -3.52 2.72
C VAL A 21 6.74 -4.28 3.19
N PHE A 22 5.55 -3.92 2.70
CA PHE A 22 4.29 -4.35 3.33
C PHE A 22 3.46 -5.38 2.58
N SER A 23 3.59 -5.47 1.25
CA SER A 23 2.65 -6.28 0.46
C SER A 23 2.73 -7.75 0.83
N HIS A 24 1.65 -8.33 1.35
CA HIS A 24 1.59 -9.77 1.68
C HIS A 24 1.54 -10.66 0.44
N ALA A 25 1.02 -10.14 -0.67
CA ALA A 25 0.90 -10.87 -1.93
C ALA A 25 2.24 -11.06 -2.64
N LEU A 26 3.30 -10.37 -2.21
CA LEU A 26 4.59 -10.35 -2.89
C LEU A 26 5.50 -11.50 -2.41
N PRO A 27 5.84 -12.48 -3.27
CA PRO A 27 6.76 -13.55 -2.93
C PRO A 27 8.13 -13.00 -2.51
N PRO A 28 8.86 -13.69 -1.63
CA PRO A 28 10.18 -13.26 -1.14
C PRO A 28 11.19 -12.90 -2.24
N LEU A 29 11.25 -13.69 -3.34
CA LEU A 29 12.19 -13.43 -4.43
C LEU A 29 11.87 -12.11 -5.13
N GLU A 30 10.60 -11.91 -5.49
CA GLU A 30 10.14 -10.69 -6.15
C GLU A 30 10.34 -9.47 -5.25
N ARG A 31 10.12 -9.62 -3.94
CA ARG A 31 10.41 -8.58 -2.95
C ARG A 31 11.87 -8.16 -2.94
N GLY A 32 12.79 -9.11 -2.85
CA GLY A 32 14.22 -8.83 -2.88
C GLY A 32 14.66 -8.18 -4.20
N GLN A 33 14.11 -8.65 -5.33
CA GLN A 33 14.37 -8.08 -6.65
C GLN A 33 13.81 -6.66 -6.82
N ILE A 34 12.63 -6.36 -6.27
CA ILE A 34 12.08 -4.99 -6.29
C ILE A 34 12.97 -4.06 -5.49
N PHE A 35 13.38 -4.42 -4.28
CA PHE A 35 14.31 -3.60 -3.50
C PHE A 35 15.64 -3.37 -4.23
N ALA A 36 16.22 -4.40 -4.86
CA ALA A 36 17.44 -4.25 -5.64
C ALA A 36 17.28 -3.30 -6.83
N ARG A 37 16.14 -3.38 -7.55
CA ARG A 37 15.84 -2.45 -8.66
C ARG A 37 15.56 -1.03 -8.18
N VAL A 38 14.87 -0.88 -7.05
CA VAL A 38 14.64 0.41 -6.41
C VAL A 38 15.97 1.05 -6.03
N ALA A 39 16.87 0.29 -5.40
CA ALA A 39 18.21 0.76 -5.02
C ALA A 39 19.00 1.27 -6.23
N ALA A 40 19.02 0.48 -7.32
CA ALA A 40 19.68 0.89 -8.56
C ALA A 40 19.07 2.18 -9.15
N GLY A 41 17.73 2.25 -9.26
CA GLY A 41 17.05 3.42 -9.81
C GLY A 41 17.23 4.69 -8.98
N LEU A 42 17.26 4.57 -7.65
CA LEU A 42 17.53 5.69 -6.74
C LEU A 42 18.99 6.15 -6.86
N ALA A 43 19.94 5.22 -6.98
CA ALA A 43 21.34 5.55 -7.20
C ALA A 43 21.56 6.27 -8.54
N GLU A 44 20.87 5.85 -9.60
CA GLU A 44 20.87 6.54 -10.91
C GLU A 44 20.25 7.94 -10.84
N ALA A 45 19.27 8.14 -9.95
CA ALA A 45 18.64 9.43 -9.69
C ALA A 45 19.47 10.34 -8.76
N GLY A 46 20.59 9.85 -8.20
CA GLY A 46 21.43 10.59 -7.25
C GLY A 46 20.96 10.55 -5.79
N GLU A 47 19.96 9.72 -5.48
CA GLU A 47 19.41 9.56 -4.12
C GLU A 47 20.20 8.48 -3.35
N GLU A 48 21.48 8.73 -3.07
CA GLU A 48 22.42 7.73 -2.56
C GLU A 48 22.01 7.11 -1.21
N VAL A 49 21.53 7.93 -0.27
CA VAL A 49 21.10 7.45 1.06
C VAL A 49 19.88 6.53 0.93
N ALA A 50 18.90 6.91 0.14
CA ALA A 50 17.71 6.09 -0.10
C ALA A 50 18.03 4.84 -0.95
N ALA A 51 19.02 4.92 -1.83
CA ALA A 51 19.51 3.79 -2.60
C ALA A 51 20.18 2.74 -1.71
N LEU A 52 21.05 3.18 -0.79
CA LEU A 52 21.68 2.31 0.20
C LEU A 52 20.62 1.68 1.11
N ASP A 53 19.67 2.46 1.62
CA ASP A 53 18.56 1.95 2.41
C ASP A 53 17.82 0.81 1.68
N ALA A 54 17.42 1.04 0.43
CA ALA A 54 16.75 0.01 -0.36
C ALA A 54 17.62 -1.23 -0.60
N ALA A 55 18.93 -1.07 -0.78
CA ALA A 55 19.87 -2.20 -0.88
C ALA A 55 19.93 -3.01 0.42
N LEU A 56 19.98 -2.35 1.58
CA LEU A 56 19.97 -3.01 2.89
C LEU A 56 18.62 -3.72 3.14
N GLN A 57 17.51 -3.16 2.67
CA GLN A 57 16.21 -3.85 2.70
C GLN A 57 16.23 -5.15 1.87
N ALA A 58 16.84 -5.15 0.68
CA ALA A 58 17.04 -6.36 -0.11
C ALA A 58 17.93 -7.39 0.64
N GLN A 59 18.99 -6.94 1.31
CA GLN A 59 19.84 -7.80 2.14
C GLN A 59 19.03 -8.44 3.29
N HIS A 60 18.18 -7.68 3.99
CA HIS A 60 17.33 -8.23 5.04
C HIS A 60 16.35 -9.28 4.51
N VAL A 61 15.74 -9.05 3.33
CA VAL A 61 14.90 -10.07 2.68
C VAL A 61 15.71 -11.34 2.38
N ALA A 62 16.89 -11.19 1.76
CA ALA A 62 17.76 -12.31 1.44
C ALA A 62 18.30 -13.06 2.66
N ALA A 63 18.42 -12.40 3.82
CA ALA A 63 18.87 -13.00 5.06
C ALA A 63 17.73 -13.69 5.85
N GLN A 64 16.50 -13.17 5.77
CA GLN A 64 15.45 -13.52 6.74
C GLN A 64 14.23 -14.20 6.15
N ALA A 65 13.86 -13.93 4.88
CA ALA A 65 12.61 -14.46 4.34
C ALA A 65 12.61 -15.98 4.30
N ALA A 66 11.56 -16.63 4.81
CA ALA A 66 11.41 -18.07 4.59
C ALA A 66 11.03 -18.34 3.12
N GLY A 67 11.32 -19.55 2.63
CA GLY A 67 10.98 -19.96 1.27
C GLY A 67 11.94 -19.51 0.16
N LEU A 68 12.96 -18.69 0.44
CA LEU A 68 14.03 -18.43 -0.54
C LEU A 68 15.05 -19.58 -0.58
N LEU A 69 15.32 -20.08 -1.79
CA LEU A 69 16.40 -21.02 -2.08
C LEU A 69 17.78 -20.34 -1.97
N PRO A 70 18.86 -21.08 -1.67
CA PRO A 70 20.21 -20.51 -1.61
C PRO A 70 20.62 -19.72 -2.88
N ALA A 71 20.30 -20.26 -4.06
CA ALA A 71 20.57 -19.59 -5.34
C ALA A 71 19.79 -18.26 -5.51
N GLN A 72 18.55 -18.21 -5.03
CA GLN A 72 17.71 -17.01 -5.07
C GLN A 72 18.24 -15.92 -4.12
N ARG A 73 18.77 -16.31 -2.95
CA ARG A 73 19.42 -15.39 -2.01
C ARG A 73 20.69 -14.82 -2.62
N ALA A 74 21.54 -15.68 -3.18
CA ALA A 74 22.74 -15.25 -3.89
C ALA A 74 22.41 -14.25 -5.00
N GLN A 75 21.39 -14.55 -5.82
CA GLN A 75 20.92 -13.64 -6.87
C GLN A 75 20.53 -12.25 -6.35
N ILE A 76 19.79 -12.16 -5.23
CA ILE A 76 19.40 -10.86 -4.64
C ILE A 76 20.63 -10.12 -4.12
N LEU A 77 21.52 -10.81 -3.41
CA LEU A 77 22.72 -10.23 -2.79
C LEU A 77 23.74 -9.76 -3.83
N GLU A 78 23.98 -10.55 -4.87
CA GLU A 78 24.85 -10.18 -6.00
C GLU A 78 24.33 -8.93 -6.72
N ALA A 79 23.01 -8.77 -6.84
CA ALA A 79 22.40 -7.60 -7.48
C ALA A 79 22.64 -6.30 -6.69
N ILE A 80 22.78 -6.36 -5.37
CA ILE A 80 23.00 -5.18 -4.51
C ILE A 80 24.46 -4.98 -4.10
N ALA A 81 25.32 -6.00 -4.24
CA ALA A 81 26.70 -5.95 -3.78
C ALA A 81 27.49 -4.73 -4.30
N PRO A 82 27.42 -4.34 -5.59
CA PRO A 82 28.16 -3.17 -6.07
C PRO A 82 27.71 -1.86 -5.41
N LEU A 83 26.42 -1.74 -5.05
CA LEU A 83 25.90 -0.56 -4.38
C LEU A 83 26.33 -0.52 -2.92
N VAL A 84 26.21 -1.62 -2.20
CA VAL A 84 26.61 -1.71 -0.78
C VAL A 84 28.12 -1.49 -0.63
N GLN A 85 28.95 -2.04 -1.53
CA GLN A 85 30.40 -1.83 -1.49
C GLN A 85 30.80 -0.37 -1.78
N ARG A 86 30.00 0.35 -2.55
CA ARG A 86 30.29 1.74 -2.95
C ARG A 86 29.75 2.76 -1.95
N LEU A 87 28.53 2.55 -1.45
CA LEU A 87 27.79 3.52 -0.66
C LEU A 87 27.71 3.15 0.82
N GLY A 88 27.82 1.86 1.15
CA GLY A 88 27.64 1.34 2.50
C GLY A 88 28.89 1.42 3.35
N GLU A 89 28.69 1.28 4.65
CA GLU A 89 29.77 1.21 5.63
C GLU A 89 30.54 -0.13 5.52
N PRO A 90 31.80 -0.20 5.96
CA PRO A 90 32.61 -1.42 5.87
C PRO A 90 31.97 -2.65 6.54
N GLU A 91 31.20 -2.45 7.60
CA GLU A 91 30.47 -3.51 8.30
C GLU A 91 29.28 -4.04 7.50
N GLU A 92 28.59 -3.19 6.74
CA GLU A 92 27.46 -3.58 5.89
C GLU A 92 27.95 -4.44 4.72
N ALA A 93 29.04 -4.01 4.07
CA ALA A 93 29.69 -4.78 3.02
C ALA A 93 30.19 -6.15 3.55
N ARG A 94 30.79 -6.19 4.75
CA ARG A 94 31.23 -7.44 5.37
C ARG A 94 30.05 -8.38 5.65
N ARG A 95 28.95 -7.85 6.22
CA ARG A 95 27.73 -8.63 6.50
C ARG A 95 27.14 -9.21 5.21
N LEU A 96 27.12 -8.44 4.12
CA LEU A 96 26.67 -8.93 2.81
C LEU A 96 27.54 -10.08 2.31
N GLU A 97 28.87 -9.96 2.41
CA GLU A 97 29.80 -11.02 2.01
C GLU A 97 29.64 -12.29 2.85
N GLU A 98 29.42 -12.16 4.16
CA GLU A 98 29.19 -13.29 5.05
C GLU A 98 27.95 -14.09 4.64
N ILE A 99 26.85 -13.41 4.31
CA ILE A 99 25.63 -14.06 3.83
C ILE A 99 25.88 -14.72 2.47
N LEU A 100 26.60 -14.07 1.56
CA LEU A 100 26.97 -14.64 0.25
C LEU A 100 27.82 -15.91 0.35
N ARG A 101 28.70 -16.02 1.36
CA ARG A 101 29.50 -17.23 1.58
C ARG A 101 28.67 -18.41 2.08
N SER A 102 27.51 -18.17 2.68
CA SER A 102 26.66 -19.22 3.25
C SER A 102 25.16 -18.91 3.11
N PRO A 103 24.65 -18.81 1.87
CA PRO A 103 23.27 -18.36 1.62
C PRO A 103 22.22 -19.33 2.15
N GLY A 104 22.58 -20.57 2.49
CA GLY A 104 21.67 -21.57 3.05
C GLY A 104 21.43 -21.47 4.56
N GLN A 105 22.20 -20.65 5.29
CA GLN A 105 22.03 -20.53 6.75
C GLN A 105 20.97 -19.47 7.07
N VAL A 106 19.77 -19.92 7.39
CA VAL A 106 18.62 -19.04 7.66
C VAL A 106 18.09 -19.35 9.06
N PRO A 107 17.77 -18.32 9.87
CA PRO A 107 17.07 -18.51 11.12
C PRO A 107 15.74 -19.27 10.91
N PRO A 108 15.29 -20.10 11.87
CA PRO A 108 13.96 -20.68 11.80
C PRO A 108 12.91 -19.56 11.82
N ARG A 109 12.08 -19.51 10.78
CA ARG A 109 11.05 -18.51 10.57
C ARG A 109 9.78 -19.16 10.04
N SER A 110 8.63 -18.58 10.34
CA SER A 110 7.33 -19.14 9.98
C SER A 110 6.73 -18.36 8.81
N ALA A 111 6.81 -18.95 7.61
CA ALA A 111 6.02 -18.52 6.46
C ALA A 111 4.56 -18.93 6.68
N LEU A 112 3.84 -18.17 7.49
CA LEU A 112 2.41 -18.37 7.66
C LEU A 112 1.67 -17.78 6.46
N LEU A 113 0.72 -18.55 5.95
CA LEU A 113 -0.10 -18.15 4.81
C LEU A 113 -1.00 -16.98 5.22
N SER A 114 -1.07 -15.95 4.38
CA SER A 114 -1.87 -14.75 4.66
C SER A 114 -3.33 -15.10 4.91
N GLN A 115 -3.89 -14.50 5.96
CA GLN A 115 -5.28 -14.67 6.38
C GLN A 115 -6.14 -13.44 6.06
N LEU A 116 -5.60 -12.41 5.37
CA LEU A 116 -6.37 -11.22 5.01
C LEU A 116 -7.70 -11.51 4.28
N HIS A 117 -7.78 -12.62 3.54
CA HIS A 117 -8.99 -13.04 2.84
C HIS A 117 -10.17 -13.29 3.80
N VAL A 118 -9.93 -13.58 5.09
CA VAL A 118 -10.98 -13.72 6.11
C VAL A 118 -11.71 -12.39 6.36
N LEU A 119 -11.08 -11.26 6.00
CA LEU A 119 -11.68 -9.94 6.09
C LEU A 119 -12.46 -9.54 4.84
N ASP A 120 -12.38 -10.35 3.77
CA ASP A 120 -13.04 -10.04 2.52
C ASP A 120 -14.56 -10.15 2.68
N ALA A 121 -15.23 -9.07 2.30
CA ALA A 121 -16.66 -9.04 2.16
C ALA A 121 -17.00 -8.25 0.91
N SER A 122 -18.08 -8.66 0.25
CA SER A 122 -18.63 -7.89 -0.85
C SER A 122 -19.56 -6.80 -0.31
N TRP A 123 -19.30 -5.58 -0.75
CA TRP A 123 -20.29 -4.51 -0.73
C TRP A 123 -21.00 -4.55 -2.08
N SER A 124 -22.32 -4.70 -2.07
CA SER A 124 -23.14 -4.58 -3.28
C SER A 124 -23.80 -3.20 -3.27
N PRO A 125 -23.34 -2.25 -4.11
CA PRO A 125 -23.95 -0.93 -4.17
C PRO A 125 -25.42 -1.04 -4.55
N PRO A 126 -26.30 -0.13 -4.07
CA PRO A 126 -27.70 -0.13 -4.46
C PRO A 126 -27.85 0.11 -5.97
N PRO A 127 -28.98 -0.30 -6.59
CA PRO A 127 -29.21 -0.16 -8.03
C PRO A 127 -28.97 1.26 -8.56
N THR A 128 -29.33 2.28 -7.78
CA THR A 128 -29.11 3.70 -8.13
C THR A 128 -27.63 4.03 -8.36
N VAL A 129 -26.72 3.50 -7.52
CA VAL A 129 -25.27 3.66 -7.71
C VAL A 129 -24.79 2.88 -8.92
N GLN A 130 -25.30 1.67 -9.13
CA GLN A 130 -24.92 0.84 -10.28
C GLN A 130 -25.32 1.49 -11.61
N GLU A 131 -26.52 2.05 -11.70
CA GLU A 131 -27.02 2.80 -12.86
C GLU A 131 -26.19 4.06 -13.12
N ALA A 132 -25.87 4.84 -12.08
CA ALA A 132 -25.03 6.01 -12.19
C ALA A 132 -23.60 5.67 -12.65
N GLN A 133 -23.02 4.58 -12.11
CA GLN A 133 -21.73 4.06 -12.54
C GLN A 133 -21.75 3.63 -14.02
N ALA A 134 -22.79 2.93 -14.46
CA ALA A 134 -22.96 2.54 -15.86
C ALA A 134 -23.07 3.77 -16.78
N SER A 135 -23.82 4.79 -16.36
CA SER A 135 -23.93 6.07 -17.07
C SER A 135 -22.57 6.77 -17.20
N ARG A 136 -21.79 6.85 -16.12
CA ARG A 136 -20.43 7.40 -16.14
C ARG A 136 -19.50 6.61 -17.06
N GLN A 137 -19.56 5.28 -17.04
CA GLN A 137 -18.76 4.44 -17.94
C GLN A 137 -19.11 4.69 -19.41
N ALA A 138 -20.40 4.77 -19.74
CA ALA A 138 -20.87 5.06 -21.10
C ALA A 138 -20.45 6.46 -21.57
N ALA A 139 -20.54 7.48 -20.70
CA ALA A 139 -20.08 8.83 -21.01
C ALA A 139 -18.57 8.91 -21.21
N ALA A 140 -17.79 8.20 -20.38
CA ALA A 140 -16.34 8.11 -20.52
C ALA A 140 -15.93 7.45 -21.84
N GLN A 141 -16.61 6.37 -22.24
CA GLN A 141 -16.34 5.71 -23.51
C GLN A 141 -16.59 6.65 -24.69
N LYS A 142 -17.72 7.37 -24.70
CA LYS A 142 -18.03 8.35 -25.76
C LYS A 142 -16.96 9.44 -25.85
N LEU A 143 -16.46 9.93 -24.71
CA LEU A 143 -15.38 10.92 -24.69
C LEU A 143 -14.08 10.34 -25.25
N ILE A 144 -13.71 9.10 -24.87
CA ILE A 144 -12.54 8.41 -25.41
C ILE A 144 -12.66 8.27 -26.94
N ASP A 145 -13.80 7.80 -27.44
CA ASP A 145 -14.06 7.65 -28.87
C ASP A 145 -13.95 8.99 -29.59
N ARG A 146 -14.52 10.06 -29.00
CA ARG A 146 -14.42 11.42 -29.55
C ARG A 146 -12.99 11.91 -29.61
N ILE A 147 -12.20 11.74 -28.55
CA ILE A 147 -10.78 12.15 -28.50
C ILE A 147 -9.99 11.44 -29.60
N LEU A 148 -10.21 10.13 -29.79
CA LEU A 148 -9.53 9.34 -30.82
C LEU A 148 -9.90 9.80 -32.23
N LEU A 149 -11.18 10.10 -32.48
CA LEU A 149 -11.68 10.54 -33.80
C LEU A 149 -11.24 11.95 -34.16
N SER A 150 -11.25 12.86 -33.19
CA SER A 150 -11.02 14.30 -33.38
C SER A 150 -9.59 14.76 -33.06
N GLN A 151 -8.74 13.86 -32.58
CA GLN A 151 -7.42 14.17 -32.02
C GLN A 151 -7.47 15.25 -30.91
N GLY A 152 -8.56 15.23 -30.13
CA GLY A 152 -8.79 16.17 -29.02
C GLY A 152 -9.45 17.49 -29.41
N GLN A 153 -9.91 17.65 -30.65
CA GLN A 153 -10.70 18.80 -31.09
C GLN A 153 -12.20 18.54 -30.87
N ASP A 154 -13.02 19.56 -30.61
CA ASP A 154 -14.49 19.42 -30.55
C ASP A 154 -15.02 18.27 -29.65
N MET A 155 -14.51 18.20 -28.41
CA MET A 155 -14.88 17.18 -27.41
C MET A 155 -15.71 17.73 -26.24
N GLU A 156 -16.11 19.00 -26.32
CA GLU A 156 -16.67 19.75 -25.18
C GLU A 156 -18.02 19.18 -24.73
N ALA A 157 -18.85 18.72 -25.67
CA ALA A 157 -20.14 18.11 -25.35
C ALA A 157 -19.98 16.79 -24.58
N GLU A 158 -19.10 15.89 -25.04
CA GLU A 158 -18.81 14.63 -24.37
C GLU A 158 -18.09 14.85 -23.03
N ARG A 159 -17.24 15.88 -22.94
CA ARG A 159 -16.60 16.30 -21.68
C ARG A 159 -17.64 16.73 -20.64
N ALA A 160 -18.59 17.58 -21.05
CA ALA A 160 -19.69 18.02 -20.20
C ALA A 160 -20.61 16.85 -19.80
N ALA A 161 -20.88 15.91 -20.71
CA ALA A 161 -21.68 14.72 -20.40
C ALA A 161 -21.01 13.82 -19.35
N LEU A 162 -19.69 13.61 -19.44
CA LEU A 162 -18.93 12.88 -18.43
C LEU A 162 -18.92 13.62 -17.08
N ALA A 163 -18.77 14.95 -17.09
CA ALA A 163 -18.85 15.77 -15.89
C ALA A 163 -20.18 15.58 -15.14
N GLN A 164 -21.31 15.62 -15.87
CA GLN A 164 -22.63 15.40 -15.29
C GLN A 164 -22.80 13.98 -14.74
N ALA A 165 -22.32 12.97 -15.47
CA ALA A 165 -22.39 11.58 -15.01
C ALA A 165 -21.54 11.33 -13.76
N LEU A 166 -20.39 12.01 -13.63
CA LEU A 166 -19.55 11.97 -12.43
C LEU A 166 -20.26 12.57 -11.21
N LEU A 167 -20.93 13.71 -11.37
CA LEU A 167 -21.70 14.35 -10.29
C LEU A 167 -22.92 13.50 -9.88
N ALA A 168 -23.60 12.88 -10.84
CA ALA A 168 -24.71 11.96 -10.56
C ALA A 168 -24.25 10.72 -9.80
N GLU A 169 -23.09 10.13 -10.16
CA GLU A 169 -22.51 9.00 -9.42
C GLU A 169 -22.08 9.42 -7.99
N ASP A 170 -21.50 10.62 -7.82
CA ASP A 170 -21.12 11.13 -6.49
C ASP A 170 -22.34 11.27 -5.58
N GLN A 171 -23.42 11.87 -6.07
CA GLN A 171 -24.66 12.03 -5.31
C GLN A 171 -25.27 10.68 -4.91
N ALA A 172 -25.39 9.75 -5.86
CA ALA A 172 -25.93 8.42 -5.59
C ALA A 172 -25.08 7.65 -4.55
N ARG A 173 -23.75 7.78 -4.62
CA ARG A 173 -22.81 7.17 -3.66
C ARG A 173 -22.95 7.78 -2.27
N GLN A 174 -23.01 9.11 -2.16
CA GLN A 174 -23.19 9.80 -0.88
C GLN A 174 -24.48 9.36 -0.19
N GLU A 175 -25.59 9.28 -0.92
CA GLU A 175 -26.87 8.78 -0.39
C GLU A 175 -26.76 7.32 0.07
N ALA A 176 -26.08 6.46 -0.70
CA ALA A 176 -25.86 5.07 -0.32
C ALA A 176 -25.01 4.92 0.96
N TYR A 177 -23.92 5.68 1.08
CA TYR A 177 -23.08 5.65 2.28
C TYR A 177 -23.81 6.21 3.51
N ALA A 178 -24.59 7.29 3.34
CA ALA A 178 -25.41 7.84 4.41
C ALA A 178 -26.50 6.86 4.88
N ALA A 179 -27.10 6.10 3.97
CA ALA A 179 -28.06 5.06 4.32
C ALA A 179 -27.42 3.94 5.16
N LEU A 180 -26.18 3.54 4.86
CA LEU A 180 -25.46 2.53 5.64
C LEU A 180 -25.11 2.96 7.06
N ALA A 181 -24.82 4.25 7.26
CA ALA A 181 -24.54 4.78 8.60
C ALA A 181 -25.74 4.62 9.54
N ASN A 182 -26.97 4.55 9.00
CA ASN A 182 -28.21 4.44 9.76
C ASN A 182 -28.74 3.00 9.87
N GLN A 183 -28.03 2.02 9.31
CA GLN A 183 -28.44 0.61 9.30
C GLN A 183 -27.55 -0.23 10.22
N ASP A 184 -28.13 -1.30 10.78
CA ASP A 184 -27.37 -2.32 11.48
C ASP A 184 -26.72 -3.27 10.47
N VAL A 185 -25.57 -2.84 9.95
CA VAL A 185 -24.81 -3.53 8.91
C VAL A 185 -23.73 -4.40 9.54
N GLN A 186 -23.56 -5.62 9.03
CA GLN A 186 -22.51 -6.53 9.47
C GLN A 186 -21.12 -5.85 9.39
N PRO A 187 -20.21 -6.04 10.36
CA PRO A 187 -18.91 -5.36 10.38
C PRO A 187 -18.11 -5.49 9.08
N ALA A 188 -18.13 -6.68 8.47
CA ALA A 188 -17.45 -6.94 7.21
C ALA A 188 -18.04 -6.15 6.04
N GLN A 189 -19.37 -6.05 5.95
CA GLN A 189 -20.06 -5.23 4.94
C GLN A 189 -19.79 -3.73 5.14
N ARG A 190 -19.75 -3.26 6.39
CA ARG A 190 -19.37 -1.88 6.72
C ARG A 190 -17.94 -1.57 6.26
N ARG A 191 -16.98 -2.46 6.55
CA ARG A 191 -15.60 -2.33 6.06
C ARG A 191 -15.55 -2.27 4.53
N ALA A 192 -16.27 -3.15 3.84
CA ALA A 192 -16.33 -3.18 2.38
C ALA A 192 -16.90 -1.88 1.77
N ALA A 193 -17.94 -1.32 2.38
CA ALA A 193 -18.49 -0.02 1.95
C ALA A 193 -17.51 1.15 2.19
N LEU A 194 -16.80 1.16 3.32
CA LEU A 194 -15.77 2.16 3.62
C LEU A 194 -14.59 2.07 2.63
N LEU A 195 -14.20 0.85 2.23
CA LEU A 195 -13.20 0.63 1.18
C LEU A 195 -13.65 1.24 -0.17
N ASP A 196 -14.89 1.01 -0.56
CA ASP A 196 -15.48 1.58 -1.77
C ASP A 196 -15.54 3.12 -1.71
N HIS A 197 -15.99 3.69 -0.59
CA HIS A 197 -16.04 5.14 -0.37
C HIS A 197 -14.65 5.78 -0.45
N ARG A 198 -13.65 5.20 0.21
CA ARG A 198 -12.26 5.64 0.12
C ARG A 198 -11.77 5.63 -1.33
N ASN A 199 -12.01 4.54 -2.07
CA ASN A 199 -11.58 4.41 -3.46
C ASN A 199 -12.27 5.45 -4.37
N TRP A 200 -13.53 5.79 -4.09
CA TRP A 200 -14.23 6.87 -4.76
C TRP A 200 -13.60 8.24 -4.48
N LEU A 201 -13.25 8.54 -3.22
CA LEU A 201 -12.57 9.78 -2.84
C LEU A 201 -11.18 9.92 -3.48
N LEU A 202 -10.42 8.82 -3.57
CA LEU A 202 -9.14 8.80 -4.29
C LEU A 202 -9.32 9.11 -5.79
N ARG A 203 -10.40 8.62 -6.41
CA ARG A 203 -10.75 8.97 -7.79
C ARG A 203 -11.10 10.45 -7.92
N LYS A 204 -11.89 11.02 -6.99
CA LYS A 204 -12.20 12.45 -6.95
C LYS A 204 -10.93 13.29 -6.82
N LEU A 205 -10.01 12.93 -5.93
CA LEU A 205 -8.72 13.62 -5.79
C LEU A 205 -7.88 13.56 -7.07
N ARG A 206 -7.81 12.40 -7.72
CA ARG A 206 -7.11 12.26 -9.01
C ARG A 206 -7.72 13.14 -10.10
N LEU A 207 -9.05 13.27 -10.13
CA LEU A 207 -9.73 14.17 -11.06
C LEU A 207 -9.44 15.64 -10.72
N ALA A 208 -9.57 16.01 -9.45
CA ALA A 208 -9.30 17.35 -8.94
C ALA A 208 -7.84 17.79 -9.20
N SER A 209 -6.89 16.85 -9.19
CA SER A 209 -5.48 17.12 -9.49
C SER A 209 -5.14 17.09 -10.99
N GLY A 210 -6.13 16.98 -11.88
CA GLY A 210 -5.90 16.87 -13.33
C GLY A 210 -5.20 15.57 -13.75
N GLY A 211 -5.28 14.50 -12.95
CA GLY A 211 -4.56 13.23 -13.16
C GLY A 211 -5.02 12.39 -14.36
N PHE A 212 -5.97 12.92 -15.16
CA PHE A 212 -6.39 12.40 -16.46
C PHE A 212 -6.06 13.35 -17.63
N GLY A 213 -5.40 14.48 -17.36
CA GLY A 213 -5.07 15.50 -18.37
C GLY A 213 -6.27 16.33 -18.84
N LEU A 214 -7.42 16.20 -18.19
CA LEU A 214 -8.66 16.90 -18.52
C LEU A 214 -9.27 17.52 -17.27
N HIS A 215 -9.83 18.72 -17.41
CA HIS A 215 -10.70 19.32 -16.42
C HIS A 215 -12.10 18.75 -16.58
N LEU A 216 -12.61 18.07 -15.55
CA LEU A 216 -13.86 17.29 -15.65
C LEU A 216 -14.87 17.65 -14.56
N ALA A 217 -14.41 18.15 -13.41
CA ALA A 217 -15.30 18.45 -12.30
C ALA A 217 -14.81 19.72 -11.57
N PRO A 218 -15.17 20.92 -12.08
CA PRO A 218 -14.68 22.18 -11.51
C PRO A 218 -14.94 22.34 -10.02
N SER A 219 -16.06 21.81 -9.52
CA SER A 219 -16.40 21.82 -8.09
C SER A 219 -15.42 20.98 -7.24
N TRP A 220 -14.89 19.89 -7.78
CA TRP A 220 -13.90 19.05 -7.09
C TRP A 220 -12.50 19.67 -7.19
N GLU A 221 -12.16 20.24 -8.35
CA GLU A 221 -10.91 20.95 -8.61
C GLU A 221 -10.77 22.20 -7.72
N ALA A 222 -11.88 22.86 -7.39
CA ALA A 222 -11.91 24.03 -6.50
C ALA A 222 -11.82 23.67 -5.00
N ALA A 223 -12.04 22.41 -4.62
CA ALA A 223 -12.12 22.00 -3.20
C ALA A 223 -11.34 20.71 -2.88
N PRO A 224 -10.07 20.56 -3.28
CA PRO A 224 -9.29 19.34 -3.02
C PRO A 224 -9.11 19.07 -1.52
N ASP A 225 -8.97 20.10 -0.70
CA ASP A 225 -8.78 19.94 0.76
C ASP A 225 -10.03 19.39 1.45
N ALA A 226 -11.23 19.75 0.97
CA ALA A 226 -12.47 19.17 1.47
C ALA A 226 -12.54 17.67 1.18
N ILE A 227 -12.13 17.25 -0.03
CA ILE A 227 -12.07 15.84 -0.41
C ILE A 227 -11.01 15.10 0.44
N ARG A 228 -9.86 15.73 0.75
CA ARG A 228 -8.84 15.15 1.65
C ARG A 228 -9.35 15.00 3.08
N ALA A 229 -10.08 15.97 3.59
CA ALA A 229 -10.68 15.90 4.92
C ALA A 229 -11.70 14.75 5.02
N GLU A 230 -12.56 14.60 4.00
CA GLU A 230 -13.48 13.46 3.90
C GLU A 230 -12.72 12.13 3.79
N LEU A 231 -11.67 12.07 2.96
CA LEU A 231 -10.80 10.89 2.84
C LEU A 231 -10.21 10.50 4.19
N GLN A 232 -9.80 11.48 5.00
CA GLN A 232 -9.29 11.22 6.34
C GLN A 232 -10.33 10.55 7.23
N GLN A 233 -11.54 11.11 7.29
CA GLN A 233 -12.62 10.57 8.13
C GLN A 233 -12.97 9.13 7.72
N VAL A 234 -13.04 8.87 6.41
CA VAL A 234 -13.32 7.53 5.88
C VAL A 234 -12.16 6.58 6.17
N ALA A 235 -10.90 7.05 6.06
CA ALA A 235 -9.73 6.23 6.34
C ALA A 235 -9.62 5.86 7.85
N ASP A 236 -9.93 6.80 8.75
CA ASP A 236 -10.01 6.54 10.19
C ASP A 236 -11.08 5.49 10.50
N ALA A 237 -12.29 5.68 9.95
CA ALA A 237 -13.40 4.75 10.12
C ALA A 237 -13.06 3.35 9.57
N LEU A 238 -12.35 3.28 8.44
CA LEU A 238 -11.90 2.04 7.83
C LEU A 238 -10.84 1.32 8.67
N SER A 239 -9.90 2.08 9.26
CA SER A 239 -8.91 1.55 10.21
C SER A 239 -9.60 0.91 11.42
N GLN A 240 -10.52 1.67 12.04
CA GLN A 240 -11.29 1.19 13.20
C GLN A 240 -12.13 -0.04 12.85
N ALA A 241 -12.84 -0.02 11.71
CA ALA A 241 -13.65 -1.16 11.26
C ALA A 241 -12.79 -2.40 10.99
N SER A 242 -11.59 -2.24 10.41
CA SER A 242 -10.69 -3.36 10.14
C SER A 242 -10.17 -4.01 11.42
N LEU A 243 -9.77 -3.21 12.41
CA LEU A 243 -9.31 -3.72 13.71
C LEU A 243 -10.47 -4.35 14.50
N ALA A 244 -11.65 -3.73 14.51
CA ALA A 244 -12.83 -4.28 15.17
C ALA A 244 -13.25 -5.64 14.58
N GLN A 245 -13.09 -5.84 13.27
CA GLN A 245 -13.36 -7.14 12.64
C GLN A 245 -12.38 -8.22 13.12
N VAL A 246 -11.10 -7.89 13.31
CA VAL A 246 -10.12 -8.82 13.91
C VAL A 246 -10.50 -9.18 15.33
N GLU A 247 -10.91 -8.21 16.15
CA GLU A 247 -11.35 -8.47 17.53
C GLU A 247 -12.61 -9.35 17.58
N ALA A 248 -13.56 -9.15 16.65
CA ALA A 248 -14.74 -10.01 16.53
C ALA A 248 -14.38 -11.47 16.17
N ILE A 249 -13.39 -11.65 15.29
CA ILE A 249 -12.85 -12.99 14.97
C ILE A 249 -12.15 -13.60 16.19
N SER A 250 -11.37 -12.80 16.92
CA SER A 250 -10.67 -13.24 18.14
C SER A 250 -11.60 -13.73 19.24
N ALA A 251 -12.82 -13.20 19.31
CA ALA A 251 -13.81 -13.59 20.31
C ALA A 251 -14.47 -14.95 20.01
N ALA A 252 -14.35 -15.46 18.78
CA ALA A 252 -14.90 -16.74 18.39
C ALA A 252 -13.96 -17.89 18.82
N PRO A 253 -14.43 -18.84 19.65
CA PRO A 253 -13.58 -19.85 20.31
C PRO A 253 -12.94 -20.88 19.38
N GLU A 254 -13.32 -20.89 18.11
CA GLU A 254 -12.90 -21.88 17.10
C GLU A 254 -11.59 -21.48 16.39
N HIS A 255 -11.12 -20.24 16.56
CA HIS A 255 -9.95 -19.73 15.85
C HIS A 255 -8.65 -20.03 16.60
N ASP A 256 -7.63 -20.45 15.86
CA ASP A 256 -6.26 -20.57 16.38
C ASP A 256 -5.75 -19.19 16.86
N PRO A 257 -5.37 -19.05 18.15
CA PRO A 257 -4.86 -17.80 18.69
C PRO A 257 -3.66 -17.24 17.92
N VAL A 258 -2.76 -18.10 17.41
CA VAL A 258 -1.60 -17.63 16.63
C VAL A 258 -2.05 -17.05 15.30
N ALA A 259 -3.00 -17.71 14.62
CA ALA A 259 -3.58 -17.20 13.38
C ALA A 259 -4.29 -15.85 13.55
N VAL A 260 -4.97 -15.61 14.68
CA VAL A 260 -5.60 -14.32 14.98
C VAL A 260 -4.57 -13.21 15.20
N VAL A 261 -3.50 -13.48 15.96
CA VAL A 261 -2.41 -12.51 16.17
C VAL A 261 -1.70 -12.19 14.85
N MET A 262 -1.52 -13.18 13.98
CA MET A 262 -1.00 -12.97 12.62
C MET A 262 -1.94 -12.10 11.78
N LEU A 263 -3.25 -12.38 11.79
CA LEU A 263 -4.22 -11.56 11.07
C LEU A 263 -4.17 -10.09 11.54
N ARG A 264 -4.01 -9.86 12.85
CA ARG A 264 -3.81 -8.51 13.39
C ARG A 264 -2.56 -7.84 12.83
N LEU A 265 -1.44 -8.55 12.76
CA LEU A 265 -0.21 -8.04 12.14
C LEU A 265 -0.43 -7.69 10.67
N GLU A 266 -1.14 -8.54 9.93
CA GLU A 266 -1.41 -8.32 8.51
C GLU A 266 -2.28 -7.09 8.27
N VAL A 267 -3.31 -6.87 9.10
CA VAL A 267 -4.15 -5.67 9.07
C VAL A 267 -3.36 -4.41 9.37
N LEU A 268 -2.54 -4.41 10.43
CA LEU A 268 -1.71 -3.25 10.77
C LEU A 268 -0.72 -2.90 9.66
N ARG A 269 -0.08 -3.91 9.05
CA ARG A 269 0.80 -3.72 7.90
C ARG A 269 0.05 -3.18 6.69
N TRP A 270 -1.16 -3.68 6.43
CA TRP A 270 -2.00 -3.15 5.36
C TRP A 270 -2.39 -1.69 5.60
N LEU A 271 -2.74 -1.31 6.83
CA LEU A 271 -3.04 0.07 7.22
C LEU A 271 -1.84 0.99 7.05
N ALA A 272 -0.67 0.57 7.53
CA ALA A 272 0.58 1.30 7.34
C ALA A 272 0.92 1.50 5.85
N LEU A 273 0.73 0.46 5.03
CA LEU A 273 0.85 0.57 3.57
C LEU A 273 -0.14 1.60 2.99
N GLN A 274 -1.40 1.61 3.43
CA GLN A 274 -2.37 2.59 2.95
C GLN A 274 -1.92 4.03 3.28
N ALA A 275 -1.39 4.27 4.48
CA ALA A 275 -0.91 5.58 4.87
C ALA A 275 0.33 6.02 4.08
N GLU A 276 1.32 5.14 3.93
CA GLU A 276 2.54 5.41 3.19
C GLU A 276 2.28 5.63 1.68
N LEU A 277 1.20 5.04 1.13
CA LEU A 277 0.72 5.34 -0.23
C LEU A 277 -0.11 6.63 -0.33
N GLY A 278 -0.38 7.32 0.78
CA GLY A 278 -1.17 8.54 0.83
C GLY A 278 -2.68 8.33 0.81
N PHE A 279 -3.16 7.10 1.04
CA PHE A 279 -4.60 6.79 1.08
C PHE A 279 -5.24 7.01 2.45
N HIS A 280 -4.43 7.29 3.47
CA HIS A 280 -4.85 7.71 4.79
C HIS A 280 -4.04 8.95 5.18
N PRO A 281 -4.53 10.17 4.88
CA PRO A 281 -3.88 11.40 5.31
C PRO A 281 -3.75 11.41 6.84
N ASN A 282 -2.69 12.01 7.37
CA ASN A 282 -2.37 12.11 8.81
C ASN A 282 -2.54 10.83 9.66
N ALA A 283 -2.28 9.67 9.05
CA ALA A 283 -2.35 8.40 9.76
C ALA A 283 -1.49 8.39 11.03
N PRO A 284 -1.95 7.73 12.12
CA PRO A 284 -1.20 7.64 13.37
C PRO A 284 -0.08 6.59 13.28
N LEU A 285 0.92 6.85 12.43
CA LEU A 285 1.98 5.90 12.12
C LEU A 285 2.76 5.45 13.37
N GLY A 286 2.95 6.34 14.33
CA GLY A 286 3.60 6.01 15.61
C GLY A 286 2.82 4.98 16.43
N ASP A 287 1.49 5.15 16.53
CA ASP A 287 0.62 4.21 17.25
C ASP A 287 0.57 2.85 16.55
N TRP A 288 0.52 2.85 15.21
CA TRP A 288 0.56 1.61 14.43
C TRP A 288 1.92 0.93 14.52
N ALA A 289 3.02 1.68 14.54
CA ALA A 289 4.35 1.12 14.75
C ALA A 289 4.46 0.43 16.12
N ALA A 290 4.02 1.09 17.19
CA ALA A 290 3.99 0.50 18.53
C ALA A 290 3.12 -0.77 18.59
N GLN A 291 1.96 -0.77 17.91
CA GLN A 291 1.10 -1.95 17.82
C GLN A 291 1.74 -3.08 17.01
N ILE A 292 2.39 -2.78 15.88
CA ILE A 292 3.12 -3.76 15.08
C ILE A 292 4.22 -4.39 15.93
N GLU A 293 5.00 -3.60 16.66
CA GLU A 293 6.04 -4.11 17.54
C GLU A 293 5.49 -5.03 18.63
N ALA A 294 4.39 -4.64 19.28
CA ALA A 294 3.75 -5.45 20.31
C ALA A 294 3.24 -6.79 19.76
N VAL A 295 2.60 -6.77 18.58
CA VAL A 295 2.09 -7.98 17.92
C VAL A 295 3.24 -8.90 17.47
N GLN A 296 4.32 -8.34 16.91
CA GLN A 296 5.50 -9.12 16.53
C GLN A 296 6.17 -9.77 17.75
N ALA A 297 6.25 -9.06 18.89
CA ALA A 297 6.78 -9.63 20.14
C ALA A 297 5.88 -10.76 20.69
N ALA A 298 4.56 -10.64 20.58
CA ALA A 298 3.63 -11.70 20.97
C ALA A 298 3.82 -12.97 20.11
N LEU A 299 4.05 -12.80 18.81
CA LEU A 299 4.34 -13.89 17.88
C LEU A 299 5.69 -14.57 18.18
N GLU A 300 6.72 -13.78 18.52
CA GLU A 300 8.00 -14.32 18.97
C GLU A 300 7.84 -15.15 20.26
N ALA A 301 7.09 -14.65 21.25
CA ALA A 301 6.81 -15.38 22.49
C ALA A 301 6.02 -16.69 22.24
N ALA A 302 5.17 -16.71 21.21
CA ALA A 302 4.43 -17.89 20.77
C ALA A 302 5.26 -18.85 19.88
N SER A 303 6.58 -18.63 19.73
CA SER A 303 7.46 -19.41 18.85
C SER A 303 7.04 -19.40 17.36
N ALA A 304 6.35 -18.35 16.93
CA ALA A 304 5.91 -18.13 15.55
C ALA A 304 6.42 -16.78 15.00
N PRO A 305 7.73 -16.49 15.05
CA PRO A 305 8.24 -15.18 14.67
C PRO A 305 7.97 -14.90 13.19
N PRO A 306 7.56 -13.66 12.83
CA PRO A 306 7.36 -13.29 11.43
C PRO A 306 8.68 -13.36 10.66
N ASP A 307 8.61 -13.78 9.40
CA ASP A 307 9.78 -13.89 8.51
C ASP A 307 10.48 -12.55 8.31
N LEU A 308 9.68 -11.51 8.03
CA LEU A 308 10.11 -10.16 7.72
C LEU A 308 9.50 -9.20 8.74
N PRO A 309 10.04 -9.11 9.97
CA PRO A 309 9.59 -8.14 10.96
C PRO A 309 9.79 -6.71 10.44
N VAL A 310 8.83 -5.85 10.76
CA VAL A 310 8.81 -4.45 10.32
C VAL A 310 8.81 -3.53 11.53
N PHE A 311 9.49 -2.40 11.44
CA PHE A 311 9.49 -1.32 12.43
C PHE A 311 9.48 0.03 11.72
N TYR A 312 9.10 1.10 12.43
CA TYR A 312 9.10 2.46 11.89
C TYR A 312 10.39 3.17 12.30
N ASP A 313 11.12 3.71 11.32
CA ASP A 313 12.30 4.54 11.58
C ASP A 313 11.99 6.01 11.22
N PRO A 314 11.78 6.89 12.22
CA PRO A 314 11.58 8.31 11.99
C PRO A 314 12.87 9.05 11.60
N GLY A 315 14.05 8.47 11.88
CA GLY A 315 15.36 9.06 11.62
C GLY A 315 15.96 8.67 10.25
N ALA A 316 15.43 7.63 9.61
CA ALA A 316 15.83 7.22 8.27
C ALA A 316 15.55 8.32 7.22
N GLN A 317 16.23 8.23 6.08
CA GLN A 317 16.02 9.12 4.94
C GLN A 317 15.62 8.31 3.70
N PRO A 318 14.34 8.35 3.26
CA PRO A 318 13.21 9.02 3.92
C PRO A 318 12.71 8.27 5.18
N PRO A 319 12.07 8.96 6.13
CA PRO A 319 11.41 8.32 7.27
C PRO A 319 10.39 7.31 6.78
N GLY A 320 10.22 6.20 7.50
CA GLY A 320 9.23 5.20 7.12
C GLY A 320 9.51 3.82 7.68
N PHE A 321 8.63 2.88 7.34
CA PHE A 321 8.81 1.50 7.78
C PHE A 321 9.95 0.76 7.06
N ARG A 322 10.59 -0.14 7.80
CA ARG A 322 11.76 -0.94 7.41
C ARG A 322 11.60 -2.38 7.87
N ILE A 323 12.10 -3.31 7.07
CA ILE A 323 12.39 -4.68 7.46
C ILE A 323 13.74 -4.67 8.18
N ALA A 324 13.76 -5.04 9.46
CA ALA A 324 14.97 -5.43 10.17
C ALA A 324 14.63 -6.22 11.43
N ARG A 325 15.66 -6.79 12.06
CA ARG A 325 15.55 -7.33 13.42
C ARG A 325 15.70 -6.20 14.41
N ARG A 326 14.91 -6.24 15.48
CA ARG A 326 14.88 -5.25 16.60
C ARG A 326 16.25 -5.01 17.28
N TYR A 327 17.29 -5.78 16.95
CA TYR A 327 18.60 -5.76 17.62
C TYR A 327 19.79 -5.89 16.64
N GLU A 328 19.64 -5.49 15.38
CA GLU A 328 20.73 -5.45 14.39
C GLU A 328 21.19 -4.03 14.03
#